data_AF-A0A3F2S2F5-F1
#
_entry.id   AF-A0A3F2S2F5-F1
#
_cell.length_a   1.000
_cell.length_b   1.000
_cell.length_c   1.000
_cell.angle_alpha   90.00
_cell.angle_beta   90.00
_cell.angle_gamma   90.00
#
_symmetry.space_group_name_H-M   'P 1'
#
loop_
_entity.id
_entity.type
_entity.pdbx_description
1 polymer ?
#
loop_
_entity_poly.entity_id
_entity_poly.type
_entity_poly.pdbx_seq_one_letter_code
_entity_poly.pdbx_strand_id
1 'polypeptide(L)'
;MLEQVKEGMTTSALVVSDEYRIFARVQLDIKGKKRPRPARYLEFSDYETPNGIGPYDSQVSVIDLAILNSSFKGFYGGFTALSNVTFVNETYLVPAKDDPKYTETAWKVVVKAGYTPSATHSGFGDPGEFEQEAEYVYLVPFFNGTAYASKVVRVLARTFCSATPVVEALDLSTTDKSLKGFGSSFTHGSYGYLVPRENENGLFGKLVPDFADRDLRGFSGGMVSGKYGFFVPYFNGMTFSGKICRINLEKFEEVQTLDLTQLNSTLRGFADGILSKVEETLDVDLFNEFQVRIGTTDPYNYAY
;
A
#
# COMPACT_ATOMS: atom_id res chain seq x y z
N MET A 1 -23.02 -13.76 26.85
CA MET A 1 -22.70 -14.44 25.58
C MET A 1 -21.87 -13.45 24.79
N LEU A 2 -20.57 -13.70 24.64
CA LEU A 2 -19.61 -12.73 24.11
C LEU A 2 -19.96 -12.37 22.66
N GLU A 3 -20.03 -11.06 22.36
CA GLU A 3 -19.98 -10.54 20.99
C GLU A 3 -18.64 -10.91 20.37
N GLN A 4 -18.69 -11.69 19.30
CA GLN A 4 -17.54 -11.85 18.42
C GLN A 4 -17.32 -10.52 17.69
N VAL A 5 -16.22 -9.85 18.04
CA VAL A 5 -15.60 -8.82 17.21
C VAL A 5 -15.31 -9.45 15.85
N LYS A 6 -16.11 -9.11 14.84
CA LYS A 6 -15.75 -9.40 13.45
C LYS A 6 -14.66 -8.42 13.05
N GLU A 7 -13.41 -8.88 13.10
CA GLU A 7 -12.29 -8.22 12.44
C GLU A 7 -12.65 -7.92 10.98
N GLY A 8 -12.36 -6.69 10.56
CA GLY A 8 -12.79 -6.12 9.28
C GLY A 8 -12.36 -6.95 8.08
N MET A 9 -13.34 -7.51 7.38
CA MET A 9 -13.18 -7.81 5.95
C MET A 9 -13.05 -6.49 5.21
N THR A 10 -12.04 -6.37 4.36
CA THR A 10 -11.84 -5.21 3.49
C THR A 10 -13.04 -5.13 2.53
N THR A 11 -13.89 -4.12 2.69
CA THR A 11 -15.10 -3.96 1.87
C THR A 11 -14.83 -3.50 0.44
N SER A 12 -13.55 -3.26 0.10
CA SER A 12 -13.10 -2.81 -1.21
C SER A 12 -11.69 -3.29 -1.54
N ALA A 13 -11.39 -3.40 -2.83
CA ALA A 13 -10.04 -3.59 -3.37
C ALA A 13 -9.61 -2.35 -4.14
N LEU A 14 -8.30 -2.15 -4.21
CA LEU A 14 -7.67 -1.06 -4.92
C LEU A 14 -6.75 -1.64 -5.97
N VAL A 15 -6.89 -1.18 -7.22
CA VAL A 15 -6.13 -1.69 -8.36
C VAL A 15 -5.62 -0.53 -9.23
N VAL A 16 -4.43 -0.72 -9.80
CA VAL A 16 -3.81 0.23 -10.72
C VAL A 16 -3.86 -0.37 -12.13
N SER A 17 -4.32 0.39 -13.12
CA SER A 17 -4.50 -0.09 -14.51
C SER A 17 -3.18 -0.16 -15.31
N ASP A 18 -3.22 -0.80 -16.48
CA ASP A 18 -2.10 -1.04 -17.41
C ASP A 18 -1.28 0.17 -17.89
N GLU A 19 -1.82 1.39 -17.89
CA GLU A 19 -1.02 2.61 -18.15
C GLU A 19 -0.39 3.23 -16.88
N TYR A 20 -0.56 2.54 -15.75
CA TYR A 20 -0.05 2.88 -14.43
C TYR A 20 -0.40 4.31 -13.95
N ARG A 21 -1.49 4.88 -14.47
CA ARG A 21 -1.98 6.24 -14.19
C ARG A 21 -3.39 6.27 -13.60
N ILE A 22 -4.20 5.26 -13.93
CA ILE A 22 -5.58 5.15 -13.45
C ILE A 22 -5.55 4.32 -12.18
N PHE A 23 -6.02 4.93 -11.09
CA PHE A 23 -6.17 4.26 -9.81
C PHE A 23 -7.65 4.03 -9.54
N ALA A 24 -8.03 2.77 -9.35
CA ALA A 24 -9.42 2.36 -9.21
C ALA A 24 -9.68 1.74 -7.83
N ARG A 25 -10.81 2.12 -7.22
CA ARG A 25 -11.36 1.47 -6.02
C ARG A 25 -12.60 0.69 -6.41
N VAL A 26 -12.61 -0.60 -6.09
CA VAL A 26 -13.69 -1.54 -6.38
C VAL A 26 -14.34 -1.95 -5.07
N GLN A 27 -15.65 -1.79 -4.95
CA GLN A 27 -16.39 -2.33 -3.80
C GLN A 27 -16.55 -3.85 -3.94
N LEU A 28 -16.07 -4.62 -2.95
CA LEU A 28 -16.02 -6.08 -2.97
C LEU A 28 -17.15 -6.73 -2.16
N ASP A 29 -17.46 -6.19 -0.99
CA ASP A 29 -18.53 -6.71 -0.14
C ASP A 29 -19.80 -5.90 -0.32
N ILE A 30 -20.76 -6.49 -1.03
CA ILE A 30 -22.15 -6.06 -0.98
C ILE A 30 -23.02 -7.22 -0.54
N LYS A 31 -23.81 -6.99 0.52
CA LYS A 31 -24.84 -7.94 0.94
C LYS A 31 -25.82 -8.11 -0.21
N GLY A 32 -25.86 -9.32 -0.77
CA GLY A 32 -26.77 -9.68 -1.84
C GLY A 32 -27.29 -11.10 -1.67
N LYS A 33 -28.39 -11.40 -2.36
CA LYS A 33 -28.96 -12.73 -2.40
C LYS A 33 -28.26 -13.55 -3.48
N LYS A 34 -27.64 -14.66 -3.10
CA LYS A 34 -27.07 -15.62 -4.06
C LYS A 34 -28.17 -16.14 -4.97
N ARG A 35 -27.93 -16.18 -6.27
CA ARG A 35 -28.91 -16.66 -7.24
C ARG A 35 -29.08 -18.18 -7.15
N PRO A 36 -30.29 -18.71 -7.33
CA PRO A 36 -30.54 -20.15 -7.42
C PRO A 36 -30.07 -20.65 -8.79
N ARG A 37 -28.76 -20.82 -8.97
CA ARG A 37 -28.16 -21.41 -10.18
C ARG A 37 -27.15 -22.50 -9.78
N PRO A 38 -27.06 -23.59 -10.55
CA PRO A 38 -26.05 -24.62 -10.34
C PRO A 38 -24.73 -24.16 -10.95
N ALA A 39 -24.10 -23.15 -10.36
CA ALA A 39 -22.79 -22.69 -10.82
C ALA A 39 -21.69 -23.52 -10.14
N ARG A 40 -20.83 -24.19 -10.94
CA ARG A 40 -19.61 -24.86 -10.45
C ARG A 40 -18.52 -23.87 -10.04
N TYR A 41 -18.61 -22.61 -10.49
CA TYR A 41 -17.72 -21.51 -10.17
C TYR A 41 -18.57 -20.29 -9.77
N LEU A 42 -18.21 -19.62 -8.67
CA LEU A 42 -18.93 -18.46 -8.15
C LEU A 42 -18.20 -17.20 -8.64
N GLU A 43 -18.83 -16.41 -9.50
CA GLU A 43 -18.32 -15.08 -9.89
C GLU A 43 -18.71 -14.03 -8.85
N PHE A 44 -17.86 -13.01 -8.62
CA PHE A 44 -18.14 -11.90 -7.69
C PHE A 44 -19.42 -11.11 -8.05
N SER A 45 -19.86 -11.22 -9.30
CA SER A 45 -21.02 -10.55 -9.91
C SER A 45 -22.37 -11.28 -9.71
N ASP A 46 -22.40 -12.52 -9.19
CA ASP A 46 -23.60 -13.37 -9.22
C ASP A 46 -24.55 -13.18 -8.01
N TYR A 47 -24.49 -12.01 -7.39
CA TYR A 47 -25.37 -11.62 -6.29
C TYR A 47 -26.41 -10.59 -6.77
N GLU A 48 -27.67 -10.79 -6.35
CA GLU A 48 -28.67 -9.73 -6.41
C GLU A 48 -28.39 -8.75 -5.28
N THR A 49 -27.91 -7.55 -5.63
CA THR A 49 -27.62 -6.50 -4.65
C THR A 49 -28.62 -5.34 -4.77
N PRO A 50 -28.80 -4.51 -3.73
CA PRO A 50 -29.58 -3.27 -3.83
C PRO A 50 -29.06 -2.31 -4.90
N ASN A 51 -27.79 -2.43 -5.30
CA ASN A 51 -27.15 -1.54 -6.27
C ASN A 51 -27.21 -2.08 -7.70
N GLY A 52 -27.73 -3.30 -7.93
CA GLY A 52 -27.85 -3.90 -9.25
C GLY A 52 -27.34 -5.34 -9.33
N ILE A 53 -27.30 -5.86 -10.55
CA ILE A 53 -26.85 -7.22 -10.90
C ILE A 53 -25.63 -7.10 -11.80
N GLY A 54 -24.53 -7.79 -11.48
CA GLY A 54 -23.27 -7.66 -12.23
C GLY A 54 -22.51 -6.37 -11.91
N PRO A 55 -21.58 -5.91 -12.78
CA PRO A 55 -20.98 -4.60 -12.61
C PRO A 55 -22.06 -3.51 -12.62
N TYR A 56 -22.19 -2.73 -11.55
CA TYR A 56 -23.22 -1.67 -11.44
C TYR A 56 -22.61 -0.27 -11.32
N ASP A 57 -23.42 0.74 -11.65
CA ASP A 57 -23.02 2.14 -11.57
C ASP A 57 -22.53 2.50 -10.16
N SER A 58 -21.38 3.16 -10.07
CA SER A 58 -20.66 3.49 -8.82
C SER A 58 -19.95 2.33 -8.11
N GLN A 59 -19.95 1.10 -8.65
CA GLN A 59 -19.15 0.00 -8.08
C GLN A 59 -17.64 0.30 -8.13
N VAL A 60 -17.22 1.03 -9.15
CA VAL A 60 -15.84 1.44 -9.37
C VAL A 60 -15.77 2.97 -9.29
N SER A 61 -14.87 3.46 -8.46
CA SER A 61 -14.46 4.87 -8.48
C SER A 61 -13.05 4.95 -9.05
N VAL A 62 -12.76 6.03 -9.77
CA VAL A 62 -11.49 6.20 -10.47
C VAL A 62 -10.92 7.58 -10.20
N ILE A 63 -9.61 7.64 -9.97
CA ILE A 63 -8.82 8.87 -10.01
C ILE A 63 -7.82 8.74 -11.17
N ASP A 64 -7.84 9.73 -12.06
CA ASP A 64 -6.75 9.91 -13.04
C ASP A 64 -5.69 10.82 -12.41
N LEU A 65 -4.61 10.20 -11.92
CA LEU A 65 -3.54 10.92 -11.25
C LEU A 65 -2.75 11.81 -12.22
N ALA A 66 -2.74 11.49 -13.51
CA ALA A 66 -2.04 12.27 -14.52
C ALA A 66 -2.71 13.62 -14.81
N ILE A 67 -4.01 13.75 -14.55
CA ILE A 67 -4.73 15.03 -14.60
C ILE A 67 -4.27 15.94 -13.46
N LEU A 68 -4.05 15.38 -12.26
CA LEU A 68 -3.57 16.14 -11.10
C LEU A 68 -2.11 16.56 -11.28
N ASN A 69 -1.28 15.65 -11.77
CA ASN A 69 0.11 15.93 -12.13
C ASN A 69 0.57 14.97 -13.22
N SER A 70 1.07 15.49 -14.34
CA SER A 70 1.48 14.68 -15.49
C SER A 70 2.58 13.65 -15.18
N SER A 71 3.34 13.84 -14.09
CA SER A 71 4.36 12.89 -13.62
C SER A 71 3.83 11.73 -12.76
N PHE A 72 2.57 11.76 -12.32
CA PHE A 72 1.98 10.69 -11.51
C PHE A 72 1.52 9.52 -12.40
N LYS A 73 2.51 8.77 -12.88
CA LYS A 73 2.35 7.59 -13.72
C LYS A 73 3.42 6.58 -13.32
N GLY A 74 3.16 5.30 -13.57
CA GLY A 74 4.16 4.25 -13.40
C GLY A 74 4.16 3.57 -12.03
N PHE A 75 3.03 3.45 -11.35
CA PHE A 75 2.93 2.74 -10.07
C PHE A 75 2.77 1.23 -10.25
N TYR A 76 3.58 0.42 -9.56
CA TYR A 76 3.62 -1.05 -9.73
C TYR A 76 3.17 -1.82 -8.48
N GLY A 77 2.85 -1.10 -7.40
CA GLY A 77 2.35 -1.66 -6.15
C GLY A 77 1.84 -0.57 -5.23
N GLY A 78 1.46 -0.96 -4.03
CA GLY A 78 0.97 -0.03 -3.02
C GLY A 78 0.65 -0.73 -1.70
N PHE A 79 0.40 0.09 -0.69
CA PHE A 79 -0.01 -0.37 0.65
C PHE A 79 -0.94 0.66 1.27
N THR A 80 -1.69 0.28 2.31
CA THR A 80 -2.44 1.24 3.12
C THR A 80 -1.79 1.42 4.48
N ALA A 81 -1.91 2.62 5.03
CA ALA A 81 -1.48 2.94 6.39
C ALA A 81 -2.33 4.07 6.98
N LEU A 82 -2.45 4.09 8.30
CA LEU A 82 -3.08 5.19 9.03
C LEU A 82 -2.10 6.34 9.21
N SER A 83 -2.59 7.57 9.10
CA SER A 83 -1.85 8.81 9.38
C SER A 83 -2.78 9.81 10.05
N ASN A 84 -2.25 10.67 10.92
CA ASN A 84 -3.02 11.78 11.45
C ASN A 84 -3.45 12.72 10.33
N VAL A 85 -4.72 13.09 10.35
CA VAL A 85 -5.35 14.06 9.45
C VAL A 85 -6.07 15.10 10.28
N THR A 86 -5.89 16.37 9.93
CA THR A 86 -6.60 17.48 10.56
C THR A 86 -8.00 17.63 9.95
N PHE A 87 -8.99 17.73 10.82
CA PHE A 87 -10.37 18.02 10.48
C PHE A 87 -10.78 19.38 11.04
N VAL A 88 -11.67 20.05 10.33
CA VAL A 88 -12.33 21.28 10.77
C VAL A 88 -13.74 20.95 11.19
N ASN A 89 -14.11 21.34 12.40
CA ASN A 89 -15.47 21.33 12.89
C ASN A 89 -16.06 22.74 12.78
N GLU A 90 -16.84 22.97 11.73
CA GLU A 90 -17.47 24.27 11.49
C GLU A 90 -18.96 24.22 11.85
N THR A 91 -19.38 25.16 12.69
CA THR A 91 -20.78 25.49 12.92
C THR A 91 -21.18 26.66 12.01
N TYR A 92 -22.34 26.60 11.37
CA TYR A 92 -22.80 27.61 10.42
C TYR A 92 -24.32 27.69 10.37
N LEU A 93 -24.86 28.79 9.83
CA LEU A 93 -26.30 28.99 9.72
C LEU A 93 -26.83 28.52 8.36
N VAL A 94 -27.97 27.82 8.38
CA VAL A 94 -28.74 27.45 7.18
C VAL A 94 -30.19 27.92 7.33
N PRO A 95 -30.94 28.13 6.24
CA PRO A 95 -32.37 28.43 6.34
C PRO A 95 -33.12 27.30 7.06
N ALA A 96 -34.04 27.66 7.97
CA ALA A 96 -34.85 26.68 8.67
C ALA A 96 -35.77 25.93 7.69
N LYS A 97 -35.98 24.63 7.93
CA LYS A 97 -36.75 23.77 7.02
C LYS A 97 -38.24 24.13 6.94
N ASP A 98 -38.78 24.71 8.02
CA ASP A 98 -40.19 25.03 8.21
C ASP A 98 -40.55 26.46 7.77
N ASP A 99 -39.66 27.43 7.96
CA ASP A 99 -39.80 28.79 7.42
C ASP A 99 -38.43 29.35 6.97
N PRO A 100 -38.20 29.51 5.66
CA PRO A 100 -36.94 30.03 5.12
C PRO A 100 -36.58 31.46 5.56
N LYS A 101 -37.48 32.21 6.21
CA LYS A 101 -37.18 33.52 6.82
C LYS A 101 -36.38 33.40 8.12
N TYR A 102 -36.35 32.24 8.74
CA TYR A 102 -35.57 31.95 9.93
C TYR A 102 -34.34 31.10 9.57
N THR A 103 -33.36 31.13 10.45
CA THR A 103 -32.15 30.31 10.32
C THR A 103 -32.04 29.32 11.46
N GLU A 104 -31.47 28.15 11.16
CA GLU A 104 -31.10 27.15 12.14
C GLU A 104 -29.59 26.90 12.08
N THR A 105 -29.04 26.42 13.19
CA THR A 105 -27.63 26.08 13.30
C THR A 105 -27.38 24.67 12.75
N ALA A 106 -26.43 24.56 11.83
CA ALA A 106 -25.90 23.31 11.32
C ALA A 106 -24.40 23.19 11.66
N TRP A 107 -23.86 21.98 11.58
CA TRP A 107 -22.44 21.73 11.73
C TRP A 107 -21.94 20.73 10.69
N LYS A 108 -20.66 20.86 10.34
CA LYS A 108 -19.95 19.91 9.47
C LYS A 108 -18.56 19.62 10.02
N VAL A 109 -18.14 18.36 9.85
CA VAL A 109 -16.75 17.94 10.08
C VAL A 109 -16.16 17.55 8.74
N VAL A 110 -15.11 18.25 8.32
CA VAL A 110 -14.49 18.07 6.99
C VAL A 110 -12.98 18.05 7.08
N VAL A 111 -12.33 17.39 6.12
CA VAL A 111 -10.86 17.34 6.03
C VAL A 111 -10.34 18.77 5.77
N LYS A 112 -9.37 19.24 6.57
CA LYS A 112 -8.83 20.60 6.47
C LYS A 112 -8.29 20.92 5.08
N ALA A 113 -7.59 19.97 4.44
CA ALA A 113 -6.99 20.16 3.12
C ALA A 113 -8.01 20.50 2.01
N GLY A 114 -9.29 20.19 2.20
CA GLY A 114 -10.38 20.54 1.28
C GLY A 114 -11.42 21.49 1.90
N TYR A 115 -11.10 22.12 3.02
CA TYR A 115 -12.04 22.97 3.75
C TYR A 115 -12.16 24.36 3.11
N THR A 116 -13.39 24.71 2.74
CA THR A 116 -13.79 26.08 2.43
C THR A 116 -14.74 26.58 3.53
N PRO A 117 -14.44 27.74 4.17
CA PRO A 117 -15.31 28.33 5.17
C PRO A 117 -16.72 28.60 4.66
N SER A 118 -17.72 28.38 5.52
CA SER A 118 -19.08 28.81 5.22
C SER A 118 -19.16 30.33 5.28
N ALA A 119 -19.83 30.94 4.30
CA ALA A 119 -20.14 32.37 4.34
C ALA A 119 -21.02 32.74 5.56
N THR A 120 -21.71 31.76 6.15
CA THR A 120 -22.58 31.90 7.32
C THR A 120 -21.99 31.24 8.56
N HIS A 121 -20.66 31.16 8.66
CA HIS A 121 -19.98 30.69 9.87
C HIS A 121 -20.64 31.28 11.12
N SER A 122 -20.95 30.40 12.06
CA SER A 122 -21.58 30.74 13.33
C SER A 122 -20.62 30.38 14.45
N GLY A 123 -20.13 31.40 15.15
CA GLY A 123 -19.08 31.26 16.16
C GLY A 123 -18.20 32.48 16.22
N PHE A 124 -17.39 32.59 17.29
CA PHE A 124 -16.33 33.58 17.37
C PHE A 124 -15.02 32.97 16.85
N GLY A 125 -14.35 33.68 15.94
CA GLY A 125 -13.04 33.29 15.43
C GLY A 125 -13.10 32.17 14.38
N ASP A 126 -11.97 31.49 14.23
CA ASP A 126 -11.85 30.37 13.29
C ASP A 126 -12.51 29.10 13.86
N PRO A 127 -13.11 28.24 13.02
CA PRO A 127 -13.70 27.00 13.49
C PRO A 127 -12.65 26.05 14.05
N GLY A 128 -13.06 25.27 15.05
CA GLY A 128 -12.16 24.39 15.79
C GLY A 128 -11.55 23.30 14.91
N GLU A 129 -10.29 22.97 15.18
CA GLU A 129 -9.55 21.91 14.50
C GLU A 129 -9.26 20.75 15.45
N PHE A 130 -9.27 19.53 14.92
CA PHE A 130 -8.85 18.34 15.67
C PHE A 130 -8.18 17.33 14.74
N GLU A 131 -7.32 16.48 15.30
CA GLU A 131 -6.65 15.41 14.55
C GLU A 131 -7.33 14.07 14.78
N GLN A 132 -7.39 13.26 13.72
CA GLN A 132 -7.81 11.87 13.79
C GLN A 132 -6.98 11.02 12.82
N GLU A 133 -6.69 9.77 13.19
CA GLU A 133 -6.11 8.80 12.27
C GLU A 133 -7.09 8.52 11.11
N ALA A 134 -6.58 8.63 9.89
CA ALA A 134 -7.30 8.26 8.69
C ALA A 134 -6.41 7.46 7.75
N GLU A 135 -7.06 6.57 6.98
CA GLU A 135 -6.37 5.69 6.05
C GLU A 135 -5.92 6.44 4.80
N TYR A 136 -4.63 6.31 4.49
CA TYR A 136 -4.05 6.66 3.21
C TYR A 136 -3.71 5.42 2.42
N VAL A 137 -3.89 5.50 1.11
CA VAL A 137 -3.34 4.56 0.15
C VAL A 137 -2.01 5.13 -0.36
N TYR A 138 -0.93 4.37 -0.26
CA TYR A 138 0.38 4.70 -0.80
C TYR A 138 0.61 3.92 -2.10
N LEU A 139 1.06 4.62 -3.13
CA LEU A 139 1.36 4.11 -4.45
C LEU A 139 2.86 4.15 -4.69
N VAL A 140 3.39 3.02 -5.12
CA VAL A 140 4.84 2.78 -5.20
C VAL A 140 5.33 3.00 -6.62
N PRO A 141 6.27 3.94 -6.84
CA PRO A 141 6.70 4.30 -8.17
C PRO A 141 7.70 3.29 -8.74
N PHE A 142 7.47 2.92 -10.00
CA PHE A 142 8.34 2.05 -10.77
C PHE A 142 8.83 2.76 -12.05
N PHE A 143 8.11 2.66 -13.15
CA PHE A 143 8.51 3.19 -14.46
C PHE A 143 7.35 3.93 -15.12
N ASN A 144 7.56 5.19 -15.49
CA ASN A 144 6.48 6.06 -15.98
C ASN A 144 6.30 6.05 -17.50
N GLY A 145 6.92 5.10 -18.20
CA GLY A 145 6.95 5.02 -19.66
C GLY A 145 8.15 5.72 -20.30
N THR A 146 8.91 6.52 -19.54
CA THR A 146 10.10 7.23 -20.02
C THR A 146 11.31 7.04 -19.10
N ALA A 147 11.11 7.11 -17.80
CA ALA A 147 12.16 6.95 -16.80
C ALA A 147 11.63 6.26 -15.54
N TYR A 148 12.55 5.77 -14.72
CA TYR A 148 12.19 5.24 -13.40
C TYR A 148 11.76 6.37 -12.47
N ALA A 149 10.61 6.17 -11.83
CA ALA A 149 9.98 7.17 -11.00
C ALA A 149 10.44 7.05 -9.53
N SER A 150 10.53 8.19 -8.85
CA SER A 150 10.92 8.31 -7.43
C SER A 150 9.81 8.81 -6.51
N LYS A 151 8.66 9.21 -7.08
CA LYS A 151 7.59 9.86 -6.31
C LYS A 151 6.63 8.82 -5.74
N VAL A 152 6.70 8.60 -4.43
CA VAL A 152 5.66 7.88 -3.70
C VAL A 152 4.47 8.80 -3.59
N VAL A 153 3.32 8.38 -4.11
CA VAL A 153 2.08 9.16 -4.05
C VAL A 153 1.19 8.55 -3.00
N ARG A 154 0.60 9.36 -2.12
CA ARG A 154 -0.45 8.91 -1.21
C ARG A 154 -1.76 9.63 -1.46
N VAL A 155 -2.86 8.89 -1.33
CA VAL A 155 -4.22 9.38 -1.50
C VAL A 155 -5.00 9.11 -0.22
N LEU A 156 -5.62 10.14 0.35
CA LEU A 156 -6.47 9.97 1.52
C LEU A 156 -7.74 9.21 1.12
N ALA A 157 -7.88 7.97 1.60
CA ALA A 157 -8.86 7.00 1.09
C ALA A 157 -10.31 7.49 1.19
N ARG A 158 -10.64 8.25 2.23
CA ARG A 158 -11.98 8.82 2.43
C ARG A 158 -12.36 9.90 1.41
N THR A 159 -11.37 10.53 0.78
CA THR A 159 -11.58 11.57 -0.25
C THR A 159 -11.54 11.02 -1.67
N PHE A 160 -11.38 9.70 -1.83
CA PHE A 160 -11.14 9.06 -3.13
C PHE A 160 -12.26 9.35 -4.16
N CYS A 161 -13.51 9.37 -3.71
CA CYS A 161 -14.67 9.64 -4.57
C CYS A 161 -15.04 11.13 -4.65
N SER A 162 -14.24 12.02 -4.06
CA SER A 162 -14.46 13.48 -4.13
C SER A 162 -14.05 14.01 -5.50
N ALA A 163 -14.67 15.11 -5.94
CA ALA A 163 -14.19 15.90 -7.08
C ALA A 163 -12.79 16.50 -6.82
N THR A 164 -12.42 16.64 -5.54
CA THR A 164 -11.12 17.14 -5.07
C THR A 164 -10.49 16.12 -4.10
N PRO A 165 -9.92 15.02 -4.61
CA PRO A 165 -9.25 14.05 -3.75
C PRO A 165 -7.99 14.68 -3.13
N VAL A 166 -7.71 14.35 -1.87
CA VAL A 166 -6.49 14.78 -1.20
C VAL A 166 -5.36 13.83 -1.60
N VAL A 167 -4.44 14.36 -2.41
CA VAL A 167 -3.30 13.64 -2.96
C VAL A 167 -2.01 14.35 -2.58
N GLU A 168 -1.05 13.59 -2.08
CA GLU A 168 0.25 14.08 -1.63
C GLU A 168 1.35 13.24 -2.27
N ALA A 169 2.55 13.80 -2.44
CA ALA A 169 3.66 13.10 -3.04
C ALA A 169 4.97 13.38 -2.30
N LEU A 170 5.77 12.34 -2.14
CA LEU A 170 7.13 12.40 -1.62
C LEU A 170 8.11 11.95 -2.70
N ASP A 171 9.05 12.82 -3.08
CA ASP A 171 10.08 12.51 -4.06
C ASP A 171 11.35 12.00 -3.37
N LEU A 172 11.57 10.69 -3.42
CA LEU A 172 12.72 10.05 -2.76
C LEU A 172 14.06 10.41 -3.40
N SER A 173 14.07 10.88 -4.65
CA SER A 173 15.30 11.27 -5.35
C SER A 173 15.96 12.51 -4.75
N THR A 174 15.22 13.27 -3.96
CA THR A 174 15.72 14.41 -3.18
C THR A 174 16.67 13.98 -2.06
N THR A 175 16.51 12.76 -1.55
CA THR A 175 17.39 12.18 -0.53
C THR A 175 18.56 11.46 -1.20
N ASP A 176 18.27 10.58 -2.16
CA ASP A 176 19.28 9.87 -2.95
C ASP A 176 18.74 9.62 -4.36
N LYS A 177 19.47 10.07 -5.38
CA LYS A 177 19.07 10.00 -6.79
C LYS A 177 18.81 8.57 -7.28
N SER A 178 19.34 7.56 -6.60
CA SER A 178 19.15 6.13 -6.92
C SER A 178 17.81 5.55 -6.43
N LEU A 179 17.08 6.24 -5.55
CA LEU A 179 15.80 5.79 -4.98
C LEU A 179 14.65 5.98 -5.96
N LYS A 180 14.62 5.11 -6.96
CA LYS A 180 13.67 5.07 -8.08
C LYS A 180 13.40 3.62 -8.48
N GLY A 181 12.25 3.35 -9.08
CA GLY A 181 12.05 2.06 -9.75
C GLY A 181 11.86 0.88 -8.79
N PHE A 182 10.92 1.03 -7.87
CA PHE A 182 10.58 -0.01 -6.89
C PHE A 182 9.56 -1.00 -7.46
N GLY A 183 9.77 -2.28 -7.22
CA GLY A 183 8.94 -3.35 -7.77
C GLY A 183 7.75 -3.74 -6.90
N SER A 184 7.80 -3.43 -5.60
CA SER A 184 6.76 -3.79 -4.63
C SER A 184 6.95 -3.01 -3.34
N SER A 185 6.14 -3.29 -2.33
CA SER A 185 6.23 -2.71 -0.98
C SER A 185 5.50 -3.54 0.05
N PHE A 186 5.85 -3.32 1.31
CA PHE A 186 5.12 -3.83 2.47
C PHE A 186 5.18 -2.84 3.63
N THR A 187 4.39 -3.07 4.68
CA THR A 187 4.38 -2.26 5.89
C THR A 187 4.78 -3.06 7.12
N HIS A 188 5.46 -2.41 8.06
CA HIS A 188 5.71 -2.95 9.40
C HIS A 188 5.73 -1.79 10.41
N GLY A 189 4.89 -1.88 11.44
CA GLY A 189 4.66 -0.77 12.37
C GLY A 189 4.24 0.50 11.64
N SER A 190 4.89 1.62 11.95
CA SER A 190 4.63 2.93 11.32
C SER A 190 5.41 3.17 10.03
N TYR A 191 6.07 2.16 9.47
CA TYR A 191 6.97 2.30 8.33
C TYR A 191 6.45 1.55 7.09
N GLY A 192 6.59 2.19 5.93
CA GLY A 192 6.47 1.56 4.63
C GLY A 192 7.85 1.22 4.07
N TYR A 193 8.02 0.01 3.57
CA TYR A 193 9.26 -0.51 3.01
C TYR A 193 9.06 -0.71 1.52
N LEU A 194 9.92 -0.12 0.71
CA LEU A 194 9.88 -0.24 -0.74
C LEU A 194 10.87 -1.31 -1.19
N VAL A 195 10.42 -2.21 -2.06
CA VAL A 195 11.22 -3.32 -2.57
C VAL A 195 12.00 -2.86 -3.80
N PRO A 196 13.35 -2.80 -3.74
CA PRO A 196 14.19 -2.43 -4.87
C PRO A 196 14.04 -3.41 -6.03
N ARG A 197 14.00 -2.87 -7.24
CA ARG A 197 13.97 -3.69 -8.46
C ARG A 197 15.01 -3.20 -9.45
N GLU A 198 14.71 -2.12 -10.18
CA GLU A 198 15.58 -1.61 -11.25
C GLU A 198 15.45 -0.11 -11.44
N ASN A 199 16.56 0.55 -11.75
CA ASN A 199 16.60 1.97 -12.10
C ASN A 199 17.47 2.20 -13.34
N GLU A 200 17.80 3.45 -13.66
CA GLU A 200 18.60 3.81 -14.84
C GLU A 200 20.01 3.18 -14.83
N ASN A 201 20.51 2.75 -13.66
CA ASN A 201 21.79 2.08 -13.48
C ASN A 201 21.65 0.54 -13.43
N GLY A 202 20.48 -0.01 -13.75
CA GLY A 202 20.18 -1.43 -13.74
C GLY A 202 19.53 -1.91 -12.43
N LEU A 203 19.61 -3.21 -12.17
CA LEU A 203 19.08 -3.78 -10.93
C LEU A 203 19.85 -3.24 -9.73
N PHE A 204 19.14 -2.70 -8.74
CA PHE A 204 19.74 -2.23 -7.51
C PHE A 204 19.20 -3.03 -6.33
N GLY A 205 20.10 -3.41 -5.44
CA GLY A 205 19.81 -4.16 -4.21
C GLY A 205 20.09 -3.33 -2.97
N LYS A 206 20.06 -1.99 -3.06
CA LYS A 206 20.33 -1.09 -1.92
C LYS A 206 19.16 -1.14 -0.93
N LEU A 207 19.02 -2.27 -0.26
CA LEU A 207 18.40 -2.38 1.03
C LEU A 207 19.50 -2.06 2.03
N VAL A 208 19.21 -1.24 3.04
CA VAL A 208 20.20 -0.97 4.08
C VAL A 208 20.38 -2.26 4.88
N PRO A 209 21.62 -2.78 5.02
CA PRO A 209 22.92 -2.26 4.57
C PRO A 209 23.37 -2.88 3.24
N ASP A 210 24.23 -2.14 2.52
CA ASP A 210 24.90 -2.56 1.27
C ASP A 210 25.42 -4.00 1.34
N PHE A 211 24.67 -4.96 0.77
CA PHE A 211 24.97 -6.38 0.97
C PHE A 211 26.24 -6.80 0.22
N ALA A 212 27.05 -7.64 0.86
CA ALA A 212 28.21 -8.26 0.20
C ALA A 212 27.82 -9.26 -0.92
N ASP A 213 26.62 -9.86 -0.87
CA ASP A 213 26.15 -10.82 -1.88
C ASP A 213 25.50 -10.09 -3.07
N ARG A 214 26.24 -10.05 -4.19
CA ARG A 214 25.83 -9.42 -5.45
C ARG A 214 24.59 -10.05 -6.09
N ASP A 215 24.15 -11.22 -5.64
CA ASP A 215 22.93 -11.87 -6.13
C ASP A 215 21.65 -11.34 -5.47
N LEU A 216 21.75 -10.57 -4.39
CA LEU A 216 20.61 -10.02 -3.64
C LEU A 216 20.07 -8.74 -4.30
N ARG A 217 19.60 -8.87 -5.53
CA ARG A 217 19.04 -7.77 -6.34
C ARG A 217 17.96 -8.27 -7.29
N GLY A 218 17.14 -7.33 -7.77
CA GLY A 218 16.06 -7.64 -8.71
C GLY A 218 14.94 -8.49 -8.09
N PHE A 219 14.54 -8.10 -6.88
CA PHE A 219 13.38 -8.67 -6.20
C PHE A 219 12.08 -8.20 -6.89
N SER A 220 11.05 -9.05 -6.93
CA SER A 220 9.75 -8.71 -7.52
C SER A 220 8.68 -8.42 -6.46
N GLY A 221 8.83 -8.99 -5.27
CA GLY A 221 7.86 -8.86 -4.18
C GLY A 221 8.54 -8.80 -2.82
N GLY A 222 7.75 -8.54 -1.78
CA GLY A 222 8.21 -8.60 -0.40
C GLY A 222 7.04 -8.71 0.57
N MET A 223 7.31 -9.28 1.73
CA MET A 223 6.31 -9.52 2.77
C MET A 223 6.95 -9.45 4.16
N VAL A 224 6.13 -9.38 5.20
CA VAL A 224 6.62 -9.30 6.59
C VAL A 224 6.04 -10.43 7.42
N SER A 225 6.91 -11.15 8.12
CA SER A 225 6.51 -12.11 9.14
C SER A 225 7.30 -11.87 10.42
N GLY A 226 6.59 -11.57 11.51
CA GLY A 226 7.18 -11.10 12.76
C GLY A 226 8.01 -9.83 12.54
N LYS A 227 9.25 -9.84 13.05
CA LYS A 227 10.23 -8.74 12.89
C LYS A 227 11.03 -8.80 11.58
N TYR A 228 10.75 -9.75 10.70
CA TYR A 228 11.54 -9.97 9.49
C TYR A 228 10.79 -9.54 8.24
N GLY A 229 11.43 -8.75 7.40
CA GLY A 229 11.01 -8.46 6.02
C GLY A 229 11.66 -9.44 5.07
N PHE A 230 10.86 -10.14 4.27
CA PHE A 230 11.27 -11.12 3.28
C PHE A 230 11.19 -10.51 1.89
N PHE A 231 12.21 -10.76 1.08
CA PHE A 231 12.34 -10.27 -0.28
C PHE A 231 12.28 -11.43 -1.27
N VAL A 232 11.33 -11.35 -2.19
CA VAL A 232 11.00 -12.44 -3.13
C VAL A 232 11.92 -12.36 -4.34
N PRO A 233 12.78 -13.37 -4.58
CA PRO A 233 13.77 -13.32 -5.65
C PRO A 233 13.13 -13.57 -7.00
N TYR A 234 13.45 -12.71 -7.96
CA TYR A 234 13.01 -12.87 -9.34
C TYR A 234 14.20 -13.03 -10.28
N PHE A 235 14.85 -11.94 -10.68
CA PHE A 235 15.93 -11.95 -11.68
C PHE A 235 17.10 -11.09 -11.23
N ASN A 236 18.30 -11.68 -11.10
CA ASN A 236 19.48 -10.97 -10.57
C ASN A 236 20.32 -10.26 -11.64
N GLY A 237 19.80 -10.12 -12.86
CA GLY A 237 20.50 -9.45 -13.97
C GLY A 237 21.28 -10.41 -14.86
N MET A 238 21.44 -11.66 -14.43
CA MET A 238 22.10 -12.72 -15.20
C MET A 238 21.18 -13.93 -15.37
N THR A 239 20.47 -14.34 -14.31
CA THR A 239 19.57 -15.49 -14.32
C THR A 239 18.43 -15.31 -13.33
N PHE A 240 17.39 -16.13 -13.45
CA PHE A 240 16.36 -16.20 -12.44
C PHE A 240 16.97 -16.71 -11.12
N SER A 241 16.73 -15.96 -10.04
CA SER A 241 17.28 -16.25 -8.72
C SER A 241 16.31 -17.08 -7.90
N GLY A 242 16.85 -18.00 -7.09
CA GLY A 242 16.12 -18.74 -6.05
C GLY A 242 16.58 -18.40 -4.63
N LYS A 243 17.37 -17.33 -4.47
CA LYS A 243 17.90 -16.88 -3.18
C LYS A 243 16.92 -15.92 -2.50
N ILE A 244 16.13 -16.44 -1.57
CA ILE A 244 15.28 -15.61 -0.71
C ILE A 244 16.16 -14.87 0.30
N CYS A 245 15.88 -13.60 0.53
CA CYS A 245 16.54 -12.79 1.55
C CYS A 245 15.52 -12.38 2.62
N ARG A 246 15.90 -12.41 3.89
CA ARG A 246 15.17 -11.76 4.97
C ARG A 246 16.07 -10.82 5.77
N ILE A 247 15.50 -9.71 6.23
CA ILE A 247 16.18 -8.69 7.03
C ILE A 247 15.40 -8.49 8.32
N ASN A 248 16.08 -8.40 9.45
CA ASN A 248 15.46 -7.95 10.69
C ASN A 248 15.12 -6.45 10.58
N LEU A 249 13.84 -6.10 10.60
CA LEU A 249 13.35 -4.73 10.41
C LEU A 249 13.53 -3.82 11.63
N GLU A 250 13.92 -4.37 12.78
CA GLU A 250 14.25 -3.58 13.99
C GLU A 250 15.70 -3.13 13.99
N LYS A 251 16.60 -3.94 13.42
CA LYS A 251 18.06 -3.73 13.47
C LYS A 251 18.66 -3.38 12.13
N PHE A 252 18.04 -3.80 11.03
CA PHE A 252 18.51 -3.75 9.64
C PHE A 252 19.82 -4.49 9.35
N GLU A 253 20.70 -4.68 10.32
CA GLU A 253 22.03 -5.28 10.13
C GLU A 253 22.02 -6.83 10.12
N GLU A 254 20.89 -7.47 10.46
CA GLU A 254 20.76 -8.93 10.43
C GLU A 254 20.13 -9.39 9.11
N VAL A 255 20.96 -9.89 8.20
CA VAL A 255 20.57 -10.33 6.86
C VAL A 255 20.79 -11.83 6.74
N GLN A 256 19.76 -12.56 6.33
CA GLN A 256 19.80 -14.01 6.17
C GLN A 256 19.30 -14.40 4.79
N THR A 257 19.96 -15.37 4.17
CA THR A 257 19.62 -15.85 2.84
C THR A 257 19.30 -17.34 2.85
N LEU A 258 18.32 -17.73 2.05
CA LEU A 258 17.94 -19.12 1.81
C LEU A 258 17.98 -19.37 0.29
N ASP A 259 18.89 -20.23 -0.15
CA ASP A 259 19.02 -20.60 -1.55
C ASP A 259 18.22 -21.87 -1.86
N LEU A 260 16.99 -21.69 -2.36
CA LEU A 260 16.10 -22.79 -2.71
C LEU A 260 16.65 -23.66 -3.84
N THR A 261 17.63 -23.16 -4.61
CA THR A 261 18.22 -23.92 -5.71
C THR A 261 19.11 -25.06 -5.24
N GLN A 262 19.52 -25.04 -3.97
CA GLN A 262 20.19 -26.16 -3.31
C GLN A 262 19.25 -27.35 -3.08
N LEU A 263 17.94 -27.10 -2.92
CA LEU A 263 16.92 -28.14 -2.83
C LEU A 263 16.53 -28.64 -4.21
N ASN A 264 16.26 -27.71 -5.13
CA ASN A 264 15.94 -28.03 -6.51
C ASN A 264 16.31 -26.86 -7.42
N SER A 265 17.12 -27.14 -8.44
CA SER A 265 17.66 -26.12 -9.35
C SER A 265 16.61 -25.31 -10.11
N THR A 266 15.35 -25.78 -10.18
CA THR A 266 14.24 -25.10 -10.85
C THR A 266 13.52 -24.07 -9.97
N LEU A 267 13.76 -24.04 -8.65
CA LEU A 267 13.11 -23.11 -7.71
C LEU A 267 13.69 -21.70 -7.84
N ARG A 268 13.27 -20.98 -8.87
CA ARG A 268 13.80 -19.66 -9.26
C ARG A 268 12.67 -18.77 -9.80
N GLY A 269 12.88 -17.45 -9.76
CA GLY A 269 12.05 -16.51 -10.54
C GLY A 269 10.64 -16.32 -9.98
N PHE A 270 10.53 -16.12 -8.67
CA PHE A 270 9.25 -15.95 -8.00
C PHE A 270 8.71 -14.53 -8.21
N ALA A 271 7.43 -14.41 -8.58
CA ALA A 271 6.81 -13.13 -8.90
C ALA A 271 6.35 -12.37 -7.65
N ASP A 272 5.90 -13.09 -6.63
CA ASP A 272 5.40 -12.55 -5.37
C ASP A 272 5.45 -13.63 -4.28
N GLY A 273 5.09 -13.28 -3.05
CA GLY A 273 4.87 -14.27 -2.04
C GLY A 273 3.78 -13.91 -1.04
N ILE A 274 3.23 -14.96 -0.45
CA ILE A 274 1.99 -14.93 0.30
C ILE A 274 2.26 -15.54 1.66
N LEU A 275 1.72 -14.92 2.70
CA LEU A 275 1.78 -15.43 4.06
C LEU A 275 0.42 -16.01 4.45
N SER A 276 0.45 -17.14 5.15
CA SER A 276 -0.73 -17.66 5.81
C SER A 276 -1.14 -16.70 6.93
N LYS A 277 -2.45 -16.44 7.06
CA LYS A 277 -3.01 -15.75 8.24
C LYS A 277 -2.95 -16.65 9.48
N VAL A 278 -2.90 -17.98 9.28
CA VAL A 278 -2.75 -18.95 10.37
C VAL A 278 -1.27 -19.13 10.63
N GLU A 279 -0.85 -18.74 11.83
CA GLU A 279 0.48 -19.10 12.33
C GLU A 279 0.50 -20.60 12.63
N GLU A 280 1.31 -21.33 11.88
CA GLU A 280 1.61 -22.72 12.18
C GLU A 280 2.99 -22.79 12.84
N THR A 281 3.08 -23.52 13.95
CA THR A 281 4.36 -23.82 14.55
C THR A 281 5.08 -24.81 13.63
N LEU A 282 6.17 -24.37 13.01
CA LEU A 282 7.02 -25.26 12.21
C LEU A 282 7.94 -26.04 13.16
N ASP A 283 8.05 -27.36 12.96
CA ASP A 283 8.99 -28.21 13.70
C ASP A 283 10.47 -27.87 13.37
N VAL A 284 10.72 -27.17 12.26
CA VAL A 284 12.06 -26.83 11.74
C VAL A 284 12.14 -25.37 11.29
N ASP A 285 13.19 -24.67 11.73
CA ASP A 285 13.56 -23.34 11.19
C ASP A 285 14.47 -23.54 9.97
N LEU A 286 13.88 -23.38 8.77
CA LEU A 286 14.58 -23.50 7.50
C LEU A 286 15.77 -22.53 7.36
N PHE A 287 15.79 -21.40 8.07
CA PHE A 287 16.94 -20.49 8.04
C PHE A 287 18.08 -20.90 8.98
N ASN A 288 17.82 -21.82 9.92
CA ASN A 288 18.84 -22.40 10.79
C ASN A 288 19.38 -23.74 10.25
N GLU A 289 18.56 -24.52 9.52
CA GLU A 289 18.97 -25.82 8.94
C GLU A 289 19.72 -25.69 7.61
N PHE A 290 19.37 -24.74 6.75
CA PHE A 290 20.10 -24.48 5.52
C PHE A 290 21.27 -23.54 5.82
N GLN A 291 22.48 -24.11 5.83
CA GLN A 291 23.75 -23.44 6.10
C GLN A 291 23.78 -22.00 5.53
N VAL A 292 23.70 -21.02 6.42
CA VAL A 292 24.15 -19.65 6.16
C VAL A 292 25.60 -19.78 5.70
N ARG A 293 25.89 -19.51 4.42
CA ARG A 293 27.29 -19.54 3.96
C ARG A 293 28.10 -18.56 4.80
N ILE A 294 29.28 -19.00 5.24
CA ILE A 294 30.30 -18.25 5.97
C ILE A 294 30.82 -17.10 5.09
N GLY A 295 30.00 -16.07 4.93
CA GLY A 295 30.28 -14.82 4.25
C GLY A 295 29.68 -13.61 4.96
N THR A 296 29.02 -13.83 6.11
CA THR A 296 28.42 -12.78 6.95
C THR A 296 28.74 -12.97 8.45
N THR A 297 29.72 -13.80 8.80
CA THR A 297 30.15 -14.02 10.19
C THR A 297 31.33 -13.18 10.63
N ASP A 298 31.79 -12.19 9.86
CA ASP A 298 32.77 -11.24 10.40
C ASP A 298 32.02 -10.32 11.38
N PRO A 299 32.30 -10.39 12.70
CA PRO A 299 31.72 -9.46 13.64
C PRO A 299 32.28 -8.07 13.35
N TYR A 300 31.40 -7.12 13.05
CA TYR A 300 31.79 -5.71 12.92
C TYR A 300 32.32 -5.21 14.26
N ASN A 301 33.56 -4.73 14.26
CA ASN A 301 34.19 -4.10 15.42
C ASN A 301 33.52 -2.75 15.69
N TYR A 302 32.91 -2.63 16.88
CA TYR A 302 32.36 -1.37 17.38
C TYR A 302 33.48 -0.37 17.69
N ALA A 303 33.31 0.87 17.23
CA ALA A 303 33.84 2.06 17.89
C ALA A 303 32.62 2.89 18.34
N TYR A 304 32.54 3.15 19.64
CA TYR A 304 31.47 3.92 20.28
C TYR A 304 31.37 5.35 19.74
#